data_AF-A0A7S0KRN7-F1
#
_entry.id   AF-A0A7S0KRN7-F1
#
_cell.length_a   1.000
_cell.length_b   1.000
_cell.length_c   1.000
_cell.angle_alpha   90.00
_cell.angle_beta   90.00
_cell.angle_gamma   90.00
#
_symmetry.space_group_name_H-M   'P 1'
#
loop_
_entity.id
_entity.type
_entity.pdbx_description
1 polymer ?
#
loop_
_entity_poly.entity_id
_entity_poly.type
_entity_poly.pdbx_seq_one_letter_code
_entity_poly.pdbx_strand_id
1 'polypeptide(L)'
;MASAGARCRVLTRDPSSKAATALRDACPPGTVELARGDVTEPGPKGDAALAAALLGCTHVVACFGAQRISKIGDVLGLGAPETNDVTHPAAVNFRGVARLATAAANAGTVRRFVRVTGMSVGYHPADPIAVLLNAVLSMTIKWQLRGERAVRECGVPYTVVRPGNLLDTPRPRGSVVLVGHGDAKVPAGKVSRDDVAEVISVATFAKNCQNATVGVAGAPAPTGGIASQMAWDPARGMHYVAVEHEESVREGDDVAAMLEGVEADVGELRDRRHFPFVAAFVAALFGAATLATAGLVAAARALLKL
;
A
#
# COMPACT_ATOMS: atom_id res chain seq x y z
N MET A 1 -7.92 17.21 5.09
CA MET A 1 -7.98 17.29 6.57
C MET A 1 -7.91 18.72 7.09
N ALA A 2 -6.79 19.44 6.95
CA ALA A 2 -6.70 20.84 7.43
C ALA A 2 -7.79 21.75 6.84
N SER A 3 -8.01 21.65 5.51
CA SER A 3 -9.10 22.37 4.83
C SER A 3 -10.50 21.96 5.29
N ALA A 4 -10.65 20.80 5.94
CA ALA A 4 -11.90 20.32 6.54
C ALA A 4 -12.00 20.70 8.04
N GLY A 5 -11.13 21.59 8.53
CA GLY A 5 -11.16 22.11 9.90
C GLY A 5 -10.39 21.29 10.94
N ALA A 6 -9.73 20.19 10.57
CA ALA A 6 -8.91 19.42 11.49
C ALA A 6 -7.57 20.12 11.78
N ARG A 7 -7.15 20.16 13.05
CA ARG A 7 -5.75 20.48 13.39
C ARG A 7 -4.88 19.27 13.12
N CYS A 8 -3.82 19.46 12.34
CA CYS A 8 -2.94 18.39 11.90
C CYS A 8 -1.53 18.61 12.47
N ARG A 9 -0.95 17.53 13.01
CA ARG A 9 0.48 17.48 13.30
C ARG A 9 1.14 16.56 12.30
N VAL A 10 2.07 17.10 11.51
CA VAL A 10 2.81 16.36 10.48
C VAL A 10 4.12 15.88 11.07
N LEU A 11 4.26 14.56 11.18
CA LEU A 11 5.50 13.92 11.57
C LEU A 11 6.46 13.86 10.37
N THR A 12 7.65 14.42 10.50
CA THR A 12 8.69 14.40 9.46
C THR A 12 10.07 14.20 10.07
N ARG A 13 11.00 13.60 9.31
CA ARG A 13 12.40 13.46 9.73
C ARG A 13 13.12 14.81 9.83
N ASP A 14 12.72 15.76 9.00
CA ASP A 14 13.26 17.12 8.95
C ASP A 14 12.13 18.17 8.85
N PRO A 15 11.75 18.80 9.97
CA PRO A 15 10.76 19.87 10.01
C PRO A 15 11.17 21.16 9.30
N SER A 16 12.47 21.37 9.08
CA SER A 16 13.01 22.54 8.37
C SER A 16 13.14 22.34 6.87
N SER A 17 12.88 21.12 6.37
CA SER A 17 12.95 20.82 4.95
C SER A 17 11.98 21.69 4.15
N LYS A 18 12.37 22.06 2.93
CA LYS A 18 11.53 22.84 2.00
C LYS A 18 10.14 22.22 1.78
N ALA A 19 10.06 20.90 1.74
CA ALA A 19 8.79 20.19 1.58
C ALA A 19 7.88 20.34 2.81
N ALA A 20 8.44 20.24 4.02
CA ALA A 20 7.67 20.38 5.26
C ALA A 20 7.18 21.82 5.46
N THR A 21 8.02 22.82 5.20
CA THR A 21 7.63 24.22 5.29
C THR A 21 6.59 24.58 4.23
N ALA A 22 6.80 24.17 2.97
CA ALA A 22 5.82 24.39 1.90
C ALA A 22 4.45 23.76 2.19
N LEU A 23 4.42 22.55 2.78
CA LEU A 23 3.17 21.90 3.18
C LEU A 23 2.42 22.71 4.25
N ARG A 24 3.13 23.16 5.29
CA ARG A 24 2.55 23.99 6.35
C ARG A 24 2.03 25.31 5.77
N ASP A 25 2.81 25.97 4.92
CA ASP A 25 2.50 27.28 4.36
C ASP A 25 1.35 27.21 3.33
N ALA A 26 1.11 26.04 2.72
CA ALA A 26 -0.05 25.78 1.86
C ALA A 26 -1.36 25.55 2.63
N CYS A 27 -1.31 25.39 3.96
CA CYS A 27 -2.47 25.15 4.81
C CYS A 27 -2.93 26.43 5.53
N PRO A 28 -4.19 26.52 6.00
CA PRO A 28 -4.64 27.68 6.75
C PRO A 28 -3.78 27.93 8.00
N PRO A 29 -3.46 29.19 8.35
CA PRO A 29 -2.59 29.50 9.49
C PRO A 29 -3.05 28.86 10.80
N GLY A 30 -2.10 28.27 11.54
CA GLY A 30 -2.37 27.61 12.83
C GLY A 30 -3.05 26.24 12.75
N THR A 31 -3.35 25.72 11.55
CA THR A 31 -3.94 24.38 11.39
C THR A 31 -2.93 23.25 11.31
N VAL A 32 -1.69 23.54 10.89
CA VAL A 32 -0.62 22.54 10.73
C VAL A 32 0.58 22.86 11.64
N GLU A 33 0.94 21.88 12.47
CA GLU A 33 2.18 21.85 13.27
C GLU A 33 3.14 20.82 12.66
N LEU A 34 4.44 21.11 12.64
CA LEU A 34 5.48 20.17 12.21
C LEU A 34 6.17 19.56 13.43
N ALA A 35 6.26 18.24 13.48
CA ALA A 35 6.95 17.51 14.53
C ALA A 35 8.08 16.66 13.96
N ARG A 36 9.24 16.66 14.63
CA ARG A 36 10.35 15.76 14.26
C ARG A 36 10.06 14.34 14.72
N GLY A 37 10.21 13.37 13.83
CA GLY A 37 10.31 11.97 14.21
C GLY A 37 10.58 11.05 13.04
N ASP A 38 11.08 9.85 13.37
CA ASP A 38 11.36 8.80 12.41
C ASP A 38 10.88 7.45 12.98
N VAL A 39 9.94 6.82 12.29
CA VAL A 39 9.39 5.51 12.68
C VAL A 39 10.45 4.39 12.63
N THR A 40 11.59 4.64 11.99
CA THR A 40 12.73 3.72 11.93
C THR A 40 13.81 4.01 12.97
N GLU A 41 13.79 5.16 13.67
CA GLU A 41 14.76 5.50 14.74
C GLU A 41 14.46 4.63 15.97
N PRO A 42 15.29 3.61 16.30
CA PRO A 42 14.94 2.64 17.35
C PRO A 42 15.20 3.20 18.75
N GLY A 43 14.65 2.51 19.75
CA GLY A 43 14.94 2.74 21.16
C GLY A 43 14.26 3.98 21.76
N PRO A 44 14.61 4.31 23.02
CA PRO A 44 13.86 5.26 23.84
C PRO A 44 13.71 6.65 23.21
N LYS A 45 14.74 7.12 22.49
CA LYS A 45 14.71 8.42 21.83
C LYS A 45 13.68 8.49 20.71
N GLY A 46 13.63 7.46 19.87
CA GLY A 46 12.62 7.38 18.81
C GLY A 46 11.23 7.20 19.37
N ASP A 47 11.07 6.34 20.39
CA ASP A 47 9.78 6.11 21.05
C ASP A 47 9.24 7.39 21.72
N ALA A 48 10.11 8.16 22.39
CA ALA A 48 9.76 9.45 22.96
C ALA A 48 9.34 10.49 21.90
N ALA A 49 10.02 10.51 20.74
CA ALA A 49 9.65 11.38 19.63
C ALA A 49 8.27 11.04 19.04
N LEU A 50 7.97 9.74 18.89
CA LEU A 50 6.64 9.28 18.45
C LEU A 50 5.56 9.63 19.49
N ALA A 51 5.83 9.40 20.78
CA ALA A 51 4.90 9.73 21.85
C ALA A 51 4.60 11.23 21.93
N ALA A 52 5.64 12.08 21.81
CA ALA A 52 5.49 13.54 21.75
C ALA A 52 4.65 13.98 20.54
N ALA A 53 4.87 13.36 19.37
CA ALA A 53 4.08 13.63 18.18
C ALA A 53 2.61 13.21 18.33
N LEU A 54 2.31 12.20 19.15
CA LEU A 54 0.95 11.73 19.38
C LEU A 54 0.22 12.46 20.52
N LEU A 55 0.90 13.32 21.26
CA LEU A 55 0.31 14.01 22.42
C LEU A 55 -0.91 14.84 22.02
N GLY A 56 -2.09 14.46 22.54
CA GLY A 56 -3.36 15.13 22.26
C GLY A 56 -3.97 14.81 20.89
N CYS A 57 -3.37 13.89 20.12
CA CYS A 57 -3.92 13.45 18.83
C CYS A 57 -5.04 12.44 19.04
N THR A 58 -6.13 12.58 18.28
CA THR A 58 -7.27 11.64 18.31
C THR A 58 -7.29 10.69 17.13
N HIS A 59 -6.60 11.01 16.05
CA HIS A 59 -6.53 10.21 14.83
C HIS A 59 -5.08 10.19 14.34
N VAL A 60 -4.64 9.04 13.82
CA VAL A 60 -3.31 8.87 13.22
C VAL A 60 -3.49 8.43 11.78
N VAL A 61 -2.74 9.03 10.85
CA VAL A 61 -2.76 8.65 9.43
C VAL A 61 -1.33 8.32 9.00
N ALA A 62 -1.08 7.05 8.75
CA ALA A 62 0.22 6.53 8.35
C ALA A 62 0.29 6.33 6.83
N CYS A 63 0.81 7.34 6.12
CA CYS A 63 1.00 7.34 4.66
C CYS A 63 2.43 7.05 4.20
N PHE A 64 3.36 6.76 5.12
CA PHE A 64 4.75 6.49 4.77
C PHE A 64 4.94 5.07 4.22
N GLY A 65 6.02 4.87 3.46
CA GLY A 65 6.42 3.56 2.98
C GLY A 65 7.89 3.54 2.55
N ALA A 66 8.47 2.34 2.49
CA ALA A 66 9.83 2.17 1.98
C ALA A 66 9.91 2.46 0.48
N GLN A 67 10.92 3.24 0.08
CA GLN A 67 11.32 3.44 -1.31
C GLN A 67 12.71 2.83 -1.49
N ARG A 68 12.76 1.53 -1.80
CA ARG A 68 14.01 0.77 -1.95
C ARG A 68 13.83 -0.31 -3.02
N ILE A 69 14.77 -0.38 -3.95
CA ILE A 69 14.89 -1.48 -4.92
C ILE A 69 15.63 -2.64 -4.27
N SER A 70 15.30 -3.87 -4.66
CA SER A 70 15.93 -5.07 -4.12
C SER A 70 17.42 -5.12 -4.41
N LYS A 71 18.18 -5.50 -3.39
CA LYS A 71 19.57 -5.93 -3.51
C LYS A 71 19.58 -7.43 -3.79
N ILE A 72 20.62 -7.93 -4.47
CA ILE A 72 20.79 -9.36 -4.76
C ILE A 72 20.69 -10.20 -3.46
N GLY A 73 21.25 -9.69 -2.36
CA GLY A 73 21.16 -10.35 -1.05
C GLY A 73 19.73 -10.54 -0.54
N ASP A 74 18.81 -9.61 -0.81
CA ASP A 74 17.41 -9.76 -0.36
C ASP A 74 16.70 -10.89 -1.10
N VAL A 75 17.00 -11.04 -2.39
CA VAL A 75 16.41 -12.06 -3.25
C VAL A 75 16.94 -13.45 -2.91
N LEU A 76 18.24 -13.53 -2.59
CA LEU A 76 18.93 -14.78 -2.22
C LEU A 76 18.81 -15.13 -0.73
N GLY A 77 18.17 -14.28 0.09
CA GLY A 77 18.03 -14.49 1.53
C GLY A 77 19.36 -14.38 2.31
N LEU A 78 20.31 -13.58 1.82
CA LEU A 78 21.64 -13.39 2.39
C LEU A 78 21.72 -12.10 3.22
N GLY A 79 22.36 -12.17 4.39
CA GLY A 79 22.74 -10.99 5.19
C GLY A 79 21.67 -10.39 6.10
N ALA A 80 20.49 -11.02 6.21
CA ALA A 80 19.35 -10.57 7.04
C ALA A 80 19.02 -9.05 6.90
N PRO A 81 18.86 -8.54 5.66
CA PRO A 81 18.56 -7.12 5.43
C PRO A 81 17.28 -6.67 6.13
N GLU A 82 16.34 -7.59 6.38
CA GLU A 82 15.12 -7.34 7.11
C GLU A 82 15.33 -6.92 8.57
N THR A 83 16.46 -7.25 9.19
CA THR A 83 16.82 -6.80 10.54
C THR A 83 17.73 -5.59 10.50
N ASN A 84 18.73 -5.59 9.60
CA ASN A 84 19.91 -4.72 9.69
C ASN A 84 19.84 -3.46 8.80
N ASP A 85 18.94 -3.40 7.81
CA ASP A 85 18.81 -2.26 6.89
C ASP A 85 17.57 -1.41 7.25
N VAL A 86 17.79 -0.19 7.76
CA VAL A 86 16.72 0.74 8.16
C VAL A 86 15.85 1.22 7.00
N THR A 87 16.35 1.10 5.77
CA THR A 87 15.60 1.44 4.55
C THR A 87 14.79 0.26 4.01
N HIS A 88 14.99 -0.94 4.55
CA HIS A 88 14.29 -2.14 4.12
C HIS A 88 12.79 -2.05 4.43
N PRO A 89 11.89 -2.58 3.57
CA PRO A 89 10.46 -2.60 3.84
C PRO A 89 10.08 -3.23 5.20
N ALA A 90 10.85 -4.18 5.70
CA ALA A 90 10.67 -4.72 7.06
C ALA A 90 10.83 -3.67 8.18
N ALA A 91 11.79 -2.75 8.03
CA ALA A 91 12.02 -1.67 8.98
C ALA A 91 10.90 -0.62 8.89
N VAL A 92 10.52 -0.22 7.68
CA VAL A 92 9.57 0.87 7.44
C VAL A 92 8.12 0.38 7.48
N ASN A 93 7.73 -0.54 6.59
CA ASN A 93 6.34 -0.95 6.38
C ASN A 93 5.81 -1.88 7.48
N PHE A 94 6.68 -2.51 8.28
CA PHE A 94 6.29 -3.37 9.40
C PHE A 94 6.74 -2.82 10.76
N ARG A 95 8.04 -2.87 11.10
CA ARG A 95 8.51 -2.52 12.45
C ARG A 95 8.18 -1.07 12.83
N GLY A 96 8.37 -0.12 11.91
CA GLY A 96 8.02 1.28 12.14
C GLY A 96 6.52 1.51 12.30
N VAL A 97 5.69 0.82 11.51
CA VAL A 97 4.22 0.85 11.67
C VAL A 97 3.81 0.27 13.01
N ALA A 98 4.35 -0.89 13.40
CA ALA A 98 4.06 -1.53 14.68
C ALA A 98 4.40 -0.63 15.86
N ARG A 99 5.57 0.02 15.83
CA ARG A 99 5.96 1.00 16.86
C ARG A 99 5.03 2.20 16.92
N LEU A 100 4.64 2.76 15.78
CA LEU A 100 3.69 3.86 15.74
C LEU A 100 2.31 3.43 16.25
N ALA A 101 1.87 2.21 15.94
CA ALA A 101 0.62 1.63 16.42
C ALA A 101 0.63 1.41 17.94
N THR A 102 1.73 0.88 18.49
CA THR A 102 1.93 0.77 19.95
C THR A 102 1.94 2.14 20.62
N ALA A 103 2.64 3.13 20.05
CA ALA A 103 2.66 4.48 20.59
C ALA A 103 1.26 5.13 20.56
N ALA A 104 0.48 4.89 19.50
CA ALA A 104 -0.90 5.36 19.38
C ALA A 104 -1.82 4.73 20.43
N ALA A 105 -1.69 3.42 20.67
CA ALA A 105 -2.42 2.71 21.72
C ALA A 105 -2.05 3.26 23.11
N ASN A 106 -0.75 3.41 23.39
CA ASN A 106 -0.25 3.92 24.67
C ASN A 106 -0.64 5.39 24.94
N ALA A 107 -0.86 6.19 23.90
CA ALA A 107 -1.32 7.56 24.05
C ALA A 107 -2.74 7.65 24.64
N GLY A 108 -3.56 6.59 24.56
CA GLY A 108 -4.90 6.48 25.13
C GLY A 108 -5.97 7.44 24.56
N THR A 109 -5.55 8.41 23.74
CA THR A 109 -6.40 9.45 23.15
C THR A 109 -6.74 9.18 21.69
N VAL A 110 -5.98 8.30 21.03
CA VAL A 110 -6.19 7.94 19.62
C VAL A 110 -7.37 6.99 19.50
N ARG A 111 -8.36 7.39 18.71
CA ARG A 111 -9.63 6.68 18.43
C ARG A 111 -9.67 6.07 17.04
N ARG A 112 -8.73 6.45 16.17
CA ARG A 112 -8.57 5.88 14.84
C ARG A 112 -7.12 5.82 14.41
N PHE A 113 -6.70 4.67 13.89
CA PHE A 113 -5.45 4.51 13.17
C PHE A 113 -5.72 4.19 11.70
N VAL A 114 -5.43 5.14 10.80
CA VAL A 114 -5.54 4.95 9.36
C VAL A 114 -4.19 4.55 8.78
N ARG A 115 -4.14 3.44 8.06
CA ARG A 115 -2.93 2.94 7.40
C ARG A 115 -3.13 2.91 5.89
N VAL A 116 -2.25 3.55 5.14
CA VAL A 116 -2.25 3.49 3.67
C VAL A 116 -1.21 2.47 3.20
N THR A 117 -1.64 1.45 2.47
CA THR A 117 -0.76 0.44 1.85
C THR A 117 -0.95 0.45 0.33
N GLY A 118 -0.88 -0.70 -0.35
CA GLY A 118 -1.20 -0.80 -1.77
C GLY A 118 -2.25 -1.90 -2.01
N MET A 119 -3.01 -1.75 -3.09
CA MET A 119 -4.02 -2.74 -3.54
C MET A 119 -3.48 -4.17 -3.54
N SER A 120 -2.22 -4.34 -3.92
CA SER A 120 -1.56 -5.65 -4.02
C SER A 120 -1.40 -6.41 -2.71
N VAL A 121 -1.61 -5.79 -1.54
CA VAL A 121 -1.65 -6.50 -0.24
C VAL A 121 -2.82 -7.49 -0.17
N GLY A 122 -3.92 -7.19 -0.84
CA GLY A 122 -5.08 -8.08 -0.95
C GLY A 122 -4.89 -9.23 -1.96
N TYR A 123 -3.83 -9.22 -2.78
CA TYR A 123 -3.68 -10.15 -3.90
C TYR A 123 -3.17 -11.53 -3.47
N HIS A 124 -3.63 -12.56 -4.18
CA HIS A 124 -3.14 -13.91 -3.97
C HIS A 124 -1.60 -13.94 -4.13
N PRO A 125 -0.85 -14.73 -3.34
CA PRO A 125 0.62 -14.71 -3.39
C PRO A 125 1.24 -15.12 -4.73
N ALA A 126 0.47 -15.83 -5.55
CA ALA A 126 0.83 -16.23 -6.91
C ALA A 126 0.45 -15.20 -7.98
N ASP A 127 -0.24 -14.11 -7.61
CA ASP A 127 -0.61 -13.06 -8.54
C ASP A 127 0.64 -12.45 -9.18
N PRO A 128 0.70 -12.29 -10.53
CA PRO A 128 1.89 -11.80 -11.20
C PRO A 128 2.39 -10.44 -10.70
N ILE A 129 1.48 -9.53 -10.35
CA ILE A 129 1.84 -8.22 -9.80
C ILE A 129 2.43 -8.41 -8.40
N ALA A 130 1.82 -9.27 -7.58
CA ALA A 130 2.32 -9.55 -6.24
C ALA A 130 3.71 -10.21 -6.25
N VAL A 131 3.94 -11.16 -7.16
CA VAL A 131 5.23 -11.80 -7.36
C VAL A 131 6.28 -10.80 -7.81
N LEU A 132 5.98 -10.00 -8.84
CA LEU A 132 6.91 -9.01 -9.39
C LEU A 132 7.29 -7.96 -8.35
N LEU A 133 6.31 -7.35 -7.68
CA LEU A 133 6.58 -6.30 -6.69
C LEU A 133 7.37 -6.84 -5.49
N ASN A 134 7.11 -8.06 -5.04
CA ASN A 134 7.91 -8.68 -3.98
C ASN A 134 9.33 -9.02 -4.44
N ALA A 135 9.53 -9.42 -5.71
CA ALA A 135 10.84 -9.70 -6.27
C ALA A 135 11.70 -8.44 -6.44
N VAL A 136 11.08 -7.31 -6.85
CA VAL A 136 11.82 -6.07 -7.17
C VAL A 136 11.88 -5.08 -5.99
N LEU A 137 10.97 -5.17 -5.02
CA LEU A 137 10.90 -4.28 -3.85
C LEU A 137 11.05 -5.01 -2.51
N SER A 138 11.93 -6.01 -2.42
CA SER A 138 12.36 -6.67 -1.17
C SER A 138 11.20 -7.17 -0.32
N MET A 139 10.31 -7.95 -0.94
CA MET A 139 9.12 -8.49 -0.29
C MET A 139 8.17 -7.42 0.27
N THR A 140 8.09 -6.24 -0.36
CA THR A 140 7.31 -5.10 0.16
C THR A 140 5.86 -5.45 0.54
N ILE A 141 5.18 -6.28 -0.25
CA ILE A 141 3.77 -6.65 0.00
C ILE A 141 3.66 -7.49 1.26
N LYS A 142 4.57 -8.45 1.46
CA LYS A 142 4.66 -9.23 2.70
C LYS A 142 4.81 -8.30 3.92
N TRP A 143 5.65 -7.27 3.82
CA TRP A 143 5.90 -6.37 4.94
C TRP A 143 4.76 -5.38 5.17
N GLN A 144 4.10 -4.90 4.11
CA GLN A 144 2.87 -4.11 4.25
C GLN A 144 1.75 -4.93 4.89
N LEU A 145 1.57 -6.20 4.50
CA LEU A 145 0.59 -7.11 5.12
C LEU A 145 0.85 -7.26 6.63
N ARG A 146 2.12 -7.46 7.03
CA ARG A 146 2.49 -7.52 8.45
C ARG A 146 2.28 -6.18 9.17
N GLY A 147 2.50 -5.06 8.51
CA GLY A 147 2.18 -3.74 9.03
C GLY A 147 0.68 -3.54 9.27
N GLU A 148 -0.16 -3.97 8.33
CA GLU A 148 -1.61 -3.95 8.51
C GLU A 148 -2.03 -4.80 9.70
N ARG A 149 -1.50 -6.03 9.82
CA ARG A 149 -1.75 -6.88 10.99
C ARG A 149 -1.38 -6.20 12.30
N ALA A 150 -0.21 -5.58 12.38
CA ALA A 150 0.22 -4.86 13.59
C ALA A 150 -0.74 -3.71 13.95
N VAL A 151 -1.34 -3.04 12.97
CA VAL A 151 -2.38 -2.02 13.20
C VAL A 151 -3.69 -2.65 13.68
N ARG A 152 -4.09 -3.80 13.12
CA ARG A 152 -5.30 -4.53 13.58
C ARG A 152 -5.16 -5.05 15.01
N GLU A 153 -3.96 -5.48 15.37
CA GLU A 153 -3.64 -6.11 16.65
C GLU A 153 -3.35 -5.08 17.78
N CYS A 154 -3.17 -3.79 17.47
CA CYS A 154 -2.78 -2.79 18.49
C CYS A 154 -3.91 -2.33 19.42
N GLY A 155 -5.16 -2.72 19.14
CA GLY A 155 -6.34 -2.37 19.96
C GLY A 155 -6.95 -0.99 19.70
N VAL A 156 -6.36 -0.18 18.81
CA VAL A 156 -6.98 1.07 18.33
C VAL A 156 -7.86 0.76 17.12
N PRO A 157 -9.11 1.28 17.03
CA PRO A 157 -9.93 1.09 15.83
C PRO A 157 -9.17 1.55 14.58
N TYR A 158 -9.17 0.73 13.53
CA TYR A 158 -8.34 0.98 12.36
C TYR A 158 -9.14 1.31 11.10
N THR A 159 -8.46 1.85 10.10
CA THR A 159 -8.92 1.83 8.72
C THR A 159 -7.72 1.58 7.83
N VAL A 160 -7.77 0.58 6.97
CA VAL A 160 -6.73 0.37 5.95
C VAL A 160 -7.23 0.93 4.63
N VAL A 161 -6.44 1.77 3.97
CA VAL A 161 -6.71 2.24 2.61
C VAL A 161 -5.69 1.64 1.66
N ARG A 162 -6.16 0.90 0.65
CA ARG A 162 -5.37 0.18 -0.35
C ARG A 162 -5.58 0.82 -1.74
N PRO A 163 -4.86 1.90 -2.07
CA PRO A 163 -4.92 2.50 -3.39
C PRO A 163 -4.32 1.61 -4.49
N GLY A 164 -4.85 1.75 -5.70
CA GLY A 164 -4.29 1.26 -6.96
C GLY A 164 -3.07 2.06 -7.40
N ASN A 165 -2.84 2.14 -8.71
CA ASN A 165 -1.67 2.82 -9.26
C ASN A 165 -1.84 4.35 -9.18
N LEU A 166 -0.98 5.05 -8.43
CA LEU A 166 -1.15 6.48 -8.17
C LEU A 166 -0.84 7.32 -9.42
N LEU A 167 -1.68 8.33 -9.66
CA LEU A 167 -1.48 9.40 -10.64
C LEU A 167 -1.21 10.72 -9.91
N ASP A 168 -0.18 11.44 -10.37
CA ASP A 168 0.15 12.78 -9.90
C ASP A 168 -0.71 13.88 -10.57
N THR A 169 -1.51 13.52 -11.57
CA THR A 169 -2.48 14.41 -12.21
C THR A 169 -3.87 14.27 -11.59
N PRO A 170 -4.72 15.30 -11.69
CA PRO A 170 -6.14 15.18 -11.32
C PRO A 170 -6.84 14.03 -12.06
N ARG A 171 -7.96 13.59 -11.49
CA ARG A 171 -8.81 12.56 -12.10
C ARG A 171 -9.16 12.94 -13.55
N PRO A 172 -8.89 12.06 -14.55
CA PRO A 172 -9.25 12.33 -15.93
C PRO A 172 -10.75 12.58 -16.12
N ARG A 173 -11.11 13.48 -17.04
CA ARG A 173 -12.52 13.76 -17.34
C ARG A 173 -13.23 12.53 -17.87
N GLY A 174 -14.42 12.23 -17.34
CA GLY A 174 -15.23 11.07 -17.74
C GLY A 174 -14.76 9.74 -17.15
N SER A 175 -13.68 9.74 -16.36
CA SER A 175 -13.27 8.58 -15.57
C SER A 175 -14.01 8.53 -14.23
N VAL A 176 -14.05 7.35 -13.64
CA VAL A 176 -14.72 7.08 -12.35
C VAL A 176 -13.76 6.41 -11.38
N VAL A 177 -14.17 6.35 -10.12
CA VAL A 177 -13.48 5.65 -9.04
C VAL A 177 -14.23 4.35 -8.76
N LEU A 178 -13.47 3.32 -8.44
CA LEU A 178 -13.93 2.07 -7.88
C LEU A 178 -13.55 2.05 -6.39
N VAL A 179 -14.51 1.83 -5.52
CA VAL A 179 -14.30 1.66 -4.08
C VAL A 179 -14.79 0.28 -3.67
N GLY A 180 -13.89 -0.58 -3.22
CA GLY A 180 -14.23 -1.88 -2.64
C GLY A 180 -13.93 -1.90 -1.14
N HIS A 181 -14.54 -2.82 -0.40
CA HIS A 181 -14.23 -3.03 1.01
C HIS A 181 -13.91 -4.49 1.36
N GLY A 182 -13.20 -4.70 2.47
CA GLY A 182 -12.77 -6.02 2.92
C GLY A 182 -11.79 -6.67 1.94
N ASP A 183 -12.12 -7.89 1.51
CA ASP A 183 -11.34 -8.68 0.55
C ASP A 183 -11.83 -8.54 -0.91
N ALA A 184 -12.67 -7.55 -1.19
CA ALA A 184 -13.22 -7.30 -2.52
C ALA A 184 -12.14 -7.18 -3.59
N LYS A 185 -12.32 -7.85 -4.74
CA LYS A 185 -11.37 -7.78 -5.85
C LYS A 185 -11.58 -6.50 -6.67
N VAL A 186 -10.90 -5.43 -6.26
CA VAL A 186 -10.84 -4.19 -7.03
C VAL A 186 -9.65 -4.23 -8.00
N PRO A 187 -9.84 -3.95 -9.30
CA PRO A 187 -8.73 -3.80 -10.25
C PRO A 187 -7.78 -2.69 -9.80
N ALA A 188 -6.45 -2.91 -9.80
CA ALA A 188 -5.48 -1.84 -9.52
C ALA A 188 -5.31 -0.85 -10.69
N GLY A 189 -6.42 -0.24 -11.10
CA GLY A 189 -6.44 0.86 -12.07
C GLY A 189 -5.73 2.11 -11.55
N LYS A 190 -5.47 3.03 -12.49
CA LYS A 190 -4.79 4.29 -12.19
C LYS A 190 -5.74 5.24 -11.47
N VAL A 191 -5.39 5.70 -10.26
CA VAL A 191 -6.20 6.56 -9.39
C VAL A 191 -5.45 7.84 -9.05
N SER A 192 -6.11 8.99 -9.04
CA SER A 192 -5.45 10.26 -8.69
C SER A 192 -5.13 10.32 -7.20
N ARG A 193 -4.05 11.02 -6.85
CA ARG A 193 -3.72 11.27 -5.43
C ARG A 193 -4.80 12.08 -4.71
N ASP A 194 -5.54 12.91 -5.44
CA ASP A 194 -6.66 13.70 -4.90
C ASP A 194 -7.79 12.78 -4.43
N ASP A 195 -8.17 11.79 -5.25
CA ASP A 195 -9.19 10.80 -4.90
C ASP A 195 -8.78 9.96 -3.69
N VAL A 196 -7.51 9.53 -3.67
CA VAL A 196 -6.96 8.78 -2.52
C VAL A 196 -6.93 9.64 -1.26
N ALA A 197 -6.58 10.92 -1.38
CA ALA A 197 -6.58 11.85 -0.25
C ALA A 197 -8.00 12.11 0.27
N GLU A 198 -8.99 12.18 -0.62
CA GLU A 198 -10.41 12.27 -0.25
C GLU A 198 -10.88 11.01 0.49
N VAL A 199 -10.59 9.81 -0.04
CA VAL A 199 -10.88 8.53 0.64
C VAL A 199 -10.27 8.53 2.05
N ILE A 200 -8.99 8.87 2.18
CA ILE A 200 -8.31 8.91 3.48
C ILE A 200 -9.00 9.92 4.41
N SER A 201 -9.33 11.12 3.89
CA SER A 201 -9.95 12.18 4.69
C SER A 201 -11.32 11.76 5.21
N VAL A 202 -12.18 11.18 4.38
CA VAL A 202 -13.52 10.72 4.77
C VAL A 202 -13.43 9.51 5.68
N ALA A 203 -12.68 8.47 5.29
CA ALA A 203 -12.60 7.20 6.03
C ALA A 203 -11.98 7.35 7.42
N THR A 204 -11.16 8.38 7.64
CA THR A 204 -10.61 8.73 8.96
C THR A 204 -11.72 9.03 9.98
N PHE A 205 -12.79 9.71 9.57
CA PHE A 205 -13.85 10.19 10.46
C PHE A 205 -15.15 9.39 10.34
N ALA A 206 -15.38 8.71 9.22
CA ALA A 206 -16.55 7.88 8.99
C ALA A 206 -16.61 6.71 9.99
N LYS A 207 -17.77 6.52 10.61
CA LYS A 207 -17.98 5.47 11.64
C LYS A 207 -17.96 4.07 11.01
N ASN A 208 -18.56 3.92 9.85
CA ASN A 208 -18.66 2.64 9.13
C ASN A 208 -17.31 2.18 8.54
N CYS A 209 -16.35 3.09 8.34
CA CYS A 209 -14.98 2.72 7.99
C CYS A 209 -14.12 2.23 9.18
N GLN A 210 -14.70 2.06 10.38
CA GLN A 210 -13.99 1.47 11.52
C GLN A 210 -13.74 -0.01 11.31
N ASN A 211 -12.51 -0.43 11.60
CA ASN A 211 -12.02 -1.78 11.43
C ASN A 211 -12.25 -2.31 10.00
N ALA A 212 -12.18 -1.41 9.02
CA ALA A 212 -12.46 -1.72 7.63
C ALA A 212 -11.21 -1.53 6.76
N THR A 213 -11.10 -2.35 5.73
CA THR A 213 -10.17 -2.17 4.62
C THR A 213 -10.93 -1.64 3.42
N VAL A 214 -10.40 -0.57 2.81
CA VAL A 214 -10.98 0.11 1.65
C VAL A 214 -9.99 0.05 0.51
N GLY A 215 -10.33 -0.67 -0.56
CA GLY A 215 -9.63 -0.63 -1.84
C GLY A 215 -10.13 0.55 -2.67
N VAL A 216 -9.22 1.32 -3.26
CA VAL A 216 -9.61 2.41 -4.18
C VAL A 216 -8.79 2.35 -5.47
N ALA A 217 -9.46 2.43 -6.62
CA ALA A 217 -8.82 2.47 -7.93
C ALA A 217 -9.59 3.39 -8.88
N GLY A 218 -8.94 3.86 -9.95
CA GLY A 218 -9.62 4.59 -11.01
C GLY A 218 -9.93 3.69 -12.20
N ALA A 219 -11.05 3.96 -12.86
CA ALA A 219 -11.48 3.32 -14.09
C ALA A 219 -11.66 4.38 -15.19
N PRO A 220 -11.20 4.13 -16.43
CA PRO A 220 -11.17 5.14 -17.48
C PRO A 220 -12.55 5.63 -17.93
N ALA A 221 -13.59 4.83 -17.71
CA ALA A 221 -14.99 5.17 -17.99
C ALA A 221 -15.92 4.35 -17.07
N PRO A 222 -17.15 4.81 -16.84
CA PRO A 222 -18.17 4.01 -16.16
C PRO A 222 -18.44 2.70 -16.90
N THR A 223 -18.45 1.60 -16.17
CA THR A 223 -18.72 0.26 -16.70
C THR A 223 -20.15 -0.21 -16.42
N GLY A 224 -20.86 0.48 -15.53
CA GLY A 224 -22.21 0.08 -15.12
C GLY A 224 -22.19 -1.20 -14.28
N GLY A 225 -21.12 -1.44 -13.53
CA GLY A 225 -20.99 -2.65 -12.71
C GLY A 225 -20.41 -3.87 -13.43
N ILE A 226 -19.90 -3.74 -14.67
CA ILE A 226 -19.43 -4.88 -15.47
C ILE A 226 -17.97 -4.73 -15.89
N ALA A 227 -17.10 -5.59 -15.38
CA ALA A 227 -15.71 -5.69 -15.82
C ALA A 227 -15.56 -6.66 -17.01
N SER A 228 -14.75 -6.29 -18.00
CA SER A 228 -14.22 -7.27 -18.96
C SER A 228 -12.99 -7.95 -18.37
N GLN A 229 -13.03 -9.27 -18.19
CA GLN A 229 -11.91 -10.07 -17.72
C GLN A 229 -11.45 -11.03 -18.80
N MET A 230 -10.14 -11.22 -18.90
CA MET A 230 -9.56 -12.23 -19.78
C MET A 230 -9.60 -13.59 -19.07
N ALA A 231 -10.23 -14.57 -19.70
CA ALA A 231 -10.35 -15.94 -19.22
C ALA A 231 -9.73 -16.91 -20.21
N TRP A 232 -9.33 -18.09 -19.73
CA TRP A 232 -8.89 -19.20 -20.56
C TRP A 232 -9.73 -20.43 -20.27
N ASP A 233 -10.21 -21.10 -21.31
CA ASP A 233 -10.76 -22.45 -21.20
C ASP A 233 -10.21 -23.36 -22.31
N PRO A 234 -10.15 -24.69 -22.10
CA PRO A 234 -9.55 -25.62 -23.06
C PRO A 234 -10.21 -25.64 -24.44
N ALA A 235 -11.50 -25.26 -24.56
CA ALA A 235 -12.27 -25.32 -25.79
C ALA A 235 -12.22 -24.01 -26.59
N ARG A 236 -12.17 -22.85 -25.92
CA ARG A 236 -12.21 -21.52 -26.55
C ARG A 236 -10.86 -20.80 -26.53
N GLY A 237 -9.89 -21.29 -25.77
CA GLY A 237 -8.62 -20.60 -25.54
C GLY A 237 -8.81 -19.30 -24.78
N MET A 238 -7.93 -18.32 -25.02
CA MET A 238 -8.02 -17.00 -24.40
C MET A 238 -9.20 -16.22 -24.97
N HIS A 239 -10.13 -15.80 -24.14
CA HIS A 239 -11.29 -15.00 -24.55
C HIS A 239 -11.69 -14.01 -23.44
N TYR A 240 -12.46 -12.99 -23.80
CA TYR A 240 -12.99 -12.03 -22.82
C TYR A 240 -14.36 -12.48 -22.33
N VAL A 241 -14.56 -12.33 -21.03
CA VAL A 241 -15.85 -12.56 -20.35
C VAL A 241 -16.28 -11.29 -19.64
N ALA A 242 -17.58 -11.00 -19.71
CA ALA A 242 -18.20 -9.97 -18.89
C ALA A 242 -18.42 -10.57 -17.49
N VAL A 243 -17.90 -9.89 -16.48
CA VAL A 243 -18.00 -10.29 -15.08
C VAL A 243 -18.58 -9.11 -14.32
N GLU A 244 -19.66 -9.32 -13.60
CA GLU A 244 -20.20 -8.30 -12.70
C GLU A 244 -19.20 -8.00 -11.59
N HIS A 245 -19.11 -6.74 -11.20
CA HIS A 245 -18.36 -6.35 -10.01
C HIS A 245 -18.96 -7.06 -8.79
N GLU A 246 -18.11 -7.38 -7.82
CA GLU A 246 -18.59 -7.88 -6.54
C GLU A 246 -19.52 -6.84 -5.89
N GLU A 247 -20.52 -7.29 -5.14
CA GLU A 247 -21.49 -6.41 -4.46
C GLU A 247 -20.82 -5.38 -3.53
N SER A 248 -19.66 -5.75 -2.97
CA SER A 248 -18.81 -4.91 -2.12
C SER A 248 -18.02 -3.86 -2.89
N VAL A 249 -18.10 -3.82 -4.23
CA VAL A 249 -17.43 -2.85 -5.09
C VAL A 249 -18.44 -1.87 -5.67
N ARG A 250 -18.20 -0.60 -5.41
CA ARG A 250 -18.98 0.53 -5.92
C ARG A 250 -18.21 1.23 -7.01
N GLU A 251 -18.94 1.79 -7.96
CA GLU A 251 -18.42 2.59 -9.06
C GLU A 251 -19.10 3.95 -9.07
N GLY A 252 -18.32 5.04 -9.15
CA GLY A 252 -18.87 6.40 -9.12
C GLY A 252 -17.81 7.49 -9.10
N ASP A 253 -18.23 8.74 -8.99
CA ASP A 253 -17.37 9.92 -8.90
C ASP A 253 -17.40 10.62 -7.53
N ASP A 254 -18.47 10.42 -6.75
CA ASP A 254 -18.61 10.85 -5.36
C ASP A 254 -18.04 9.79 -4.40
N VAL A 255 -16.77 9.96 -4.06
CA VAL A 255 -16.04 9.07 -3.15
C VAL A 255 -16.67 9.04 -1.75
N ALA A 256 -17.19 10.17 -1.27
CA ALA A 256 -17.77 10.25 0.07
C ALA A 256 -19.04 9.41 0.18
N ALA A 257 -19.95 9.53 -0.79
CA ALA A 257 -21.17 8.72 -0.85
C ALA A 257 -20.85 7.23 -1.02
N MET A 258 -19.84 6.90 -1.85
CA MET A 258 -19.42 5.52 -2.05
C MET A 258 -18.92 4.87 -0.75
N LEU A 259 -18.29 5.64 0.13
CA LEU A 259 -17.81 5.14 1.42
C LEU A 259 -18.92 4.81 2.42
N GLU A 260 -20.17 5.28 2.25
CA GLU A 260 -21.25 5.12 3.24
C GLU A 260 -21.65 3.66 3.53
N GLY A 261 -21.42 2.73 2.60
CA GLY A 261 -21.66 1.31 2.82
C GLY A 261 -20.41 0.46 2.73
N VAL A 262 -19.26 1.04 3.07
CA VAL A 262 -18.13 0.26 3.58
C VAL A 262 -18.56 -0.39 4.89
N GLU A 263 -18.25 -1.68 5.02
CA GLU A 263 -18.47 -2.46 6.23
C GLU A 263 -17.15 -2.84 6.90
N ALA A 264 -17.22 -3.23 8.17
CA ALA A 264 -16.06 -3.71 8.92
C ALA A 264 -15.53 -5.02 8.33
N ASP A 265 -14.22 -5.22 8.43
CA ASP A 265 -13.56 -6.44 7.99
C ASP A 265 -14.05 -7.65 8.82
N VAL A 266 -14.33 -8.75 8.13
CA VAL A 266 -14.74 -10.01 8.75
C VAL A 266 -13.55 -10.98 8.79
N GLY A 267 -13.29 -11.54 9.96
CA GLY A 267 -12.24 -12.54 10.16
C GLY A 267 -10.84 -11.96 10.38
N GLU A 268 -9.86 -12.87 10.48
CA GLU A 268 -8.46 -12.52 10.77
C GLU A 268 -7.66 -12.35 9.47
N LEU A 269 -6.83 -11.30 9.43
CA LEU A 269 -5.90 -11.09 8.32
C LEU A 269 -4.73 -12.08 8.41
N ARG A 270 -4.79 -13.14 7.60
CA ARG A 270 -3.79 -14.22 7.62
C ARG A 270 -2.49 -13.86 6.91
N ASP A 271 -1.38 -14.40 7.42
CA ASP A 271 -0.09 -14.34 6.72
C ASP A 271 -0.15 -15.10 5.38
N ARG A 272 0.57 -14.57 4.39
CA ARG A 272 0.58 -15.06 3.02
C ARG A 272 1.98 -15.54 2.61
N ARG A 273 2.06 -16.76 2.06
CA ARG A 273 3.32 -17.40 1.64
C ARG A 273 3.78 -16.91 0.25
N HIS A 274 4.36 -15.72 0.18
CA HIS A 274 4.87 -15.13 -1.07
C HIS A 274 6.19 -15.76 -1.56
N PHE A 275 7.06 -16.22 -0.64
CA PHE A 275 8.42 -16.64 -0.96
C PHE A 275 8.53 -17.77 -1.99
N PRO A 276 7.71 -18.85 -1.94
CA PRO A 276 7.79 -19.90 -2.95
C PRO A 276 7.56 -19.39 -4.37
N PHE A 277 6.59 -18.48 -4.57
CA PHE A 277 6.26 -17.93 -5.88
C PHE A 277 7.35 -16.97 -6.40
N VAL A 278 7.90 -16.13 -5.51
CA VAL A 278 9.03 -15.25 -5.84
C VAL A 278 10.28 -16.06 -6.19
N ALA A 279 10.60 -17.10 -5.42
CA ALA A 279 11.73 -17.98 -5.67
C ALA A 279 11.59 -18.70 -7.02
N ALA A 280 10.39 -19.23 -7.32
CA ALA A 280 10.11 -19.86 -8.61
C ALA A 280 10.27 -18.88 -9.78
N PHE A 281 9.77 -17.65 -9.66
CA PHE A 281 9.92 -16.60 -10.67
C PHE A 281 11.38 -16.25 -10.92
N VAL A 282 12.16 -16.02 -9.86
CA VAL A 282 13.59 -15.70 -9.97
C VAL A 282 14.38 -16.86 -10.58
N ALA A 283 14.12 -18.10 -10.16
CA ALA A 283 14.76 -19.28 -10.74
C ALA A 283 14.45 -19.42 -12.24
N ALA A 284 13.21 -19.15 -12.66
CA ALA A 284 12.83 -19.16 -14.07
C ALA A 284 13.60 -18.10 -14.89
N LEU A 285 13.80 -16.89 -14.35
CA LEU A 285 14.61 -15.86 -14.99
C LEU A 285 16.08 -16.28 -15.16
N PHE A 286 16.68 -16.89 -14.13
CA PHE A 286 18.05 -17.42 -14.22
C PHE A 286 18.16 -18.56 -15.25
N GLY A 287 17.17 -19.46 -15.29
CA GLY A 287 17.11 -20.52 -16.29
C GLY A 287 17.04 -19.96 -17.71
N ALA A 288 16.16 -19.00 -17.96
CA ALA A 288 16.02 -18.34 -19.26
C ALA A 288 17.32 -17.60 -19.68
N ALA A 289 17.96 -16.88 -18.76
CA ALA A 289 19.23 -16.19 -19.02
C ALA A 289 20.36 -17.17 -19.35
N THR A 290 20.41 -18.32 -18.67
CA THR A 290 21.39 -19.38 -18.93
C THR A 290 21.21 -19.98 -20.33
N LEU A 291 19.96 -20.29 -20.70
CA LEU A 291 19.63 -20.81 -22.04
C LEU A 291 19.94 -19.79 -23.15
N ALA A 292 19.62 -18.52 -22.94
CA ALA A 292 19.94 -17.45 -23.89
C ALA A 292 21.46 -17.31 -24.09
N THR A 293 22.23 -17.36 -23.00
CA THR A 293 23.70 -17.31 -23.05
C THR A 293 24.28 -18.52 -23.79
N ALA A 294 23.78 -19.72 -23.50
CA ALA A 294 24.19 -20.94 -24.20
C ALA A 294 23.87 -20.88 -25.71
N GLY A 295 22.70 -20.35 -26.07
CA GLY A 295 22.31 -20.13 -27.47
C GLY A 295 23.22 -19.13 -28.19
N LEU A 296 23.57 -18.02 -27.55
CA LEU A 296 24.52 -17.04 -28.10
C LEU A 296 25.92 -17.64 -28.30
N VAL A 297 26.40 -18.44 -27.35
CA VAL A 297 27.68 -19.15 -27.47
C VAL A 297 27.65 -20.16 -28.62
N ALA A 298 26.58 -20.92 -28.75
CA ALA A 298 26.42 -21.89 -29.85
C ALA A 298 26.38 -21.18 -31.22
N ALA A 299 25.64 -20.08 -31.33
CA ALA A 299 25.59 -19.28 -32.56
C ALA A 299 26.95 -18.66 -32.91
N ALA A 300 27.69 -18.15 -31.91
CA ALA A 300 29.02 -17.59 -32.10
C ALA A 300 30.02 -18.65 -32.60
N ARG A 301 30.00 -19.87 -32.03
CA ARG A 301 30.83 -20.99 -32.51
C ARG A 301 30.53 -21.35 -33.97
N ALA A 302 29.25 -21.47 -34.31
CA ALA A 302 28.82 -21.75 -35.68
C ALA A 302 29.26 -20.66 -36.69
N LEU A 303 29.18 -19.37 -36.31
CA LEU A 303 29.60 -18.24 -37.15
C LEU A 303 31.12 -18.14 -37.30
N LEU A 304 31.87 -18.45 -36.26
CA LEU A 304 33.34 -18.39 -36.26
C LEU A 304 34.00 -19.65 -36.87
N LYS A 305 33.21 -20.65 -37.31
CA LYS A 305 33.69 -21.97 -37.76
C LYS A 305 34.63 -22.64 -36.75
N LEU A 306 34.36 -22.43 -35.45
CA LEU A 306 35.01 -23.12 -34.32
C LEU A 306 34.23 -24.37 -33.93
#